data_AF-A0A8T3NQD3-F1
#
_entry.id   AF-A0A8T3NQD3-F1
#
_cell.length_a   1.000
_cell.length_b   1.000
_cell.length_c   1.000
_cell.angle_alpha   90.00
_cell.angle_beta   90.00
_cell.angle_gamma   90.00
#
_symmetry.space_group_name_H-M   'P 1'
#
loop_
_entity.id
_entity.type
_entity.pdbx_description
1 polymer ?
#
loop_
_entity_poly.entity_id
_entity_poly.type
_entity_poly.pdbx_seq_one_letter_code
_entity_poly.pdbx_strand_id
1 'polypeptide(L)'
;MGALIALTVANIRSFIRDRAAIFWTLAFPILFVVLFGSIFSGNGPDSFQVGWVDRDGTPAAGGLRQAFAGVGLFELTDGEQEATLQQMRDGDLDAVIVVPAGLGEAIASGVASGEP
;
A
#
# COMPACT_ATOMS: atom_id res chain seq x y z
N MET A 1 -40.30 25.86 -28.82
CA MET A 1 -39.72 25.20 -27.62
C MET A 1 -40.59 24.09 -27.05
N GLY A 2 -41.91 24.27 -26.86
CA GLY A 2 -42.77 23.23 -26.27
C GLY A 2 -42.78 21.87 -26.99
N ALA A 3 -42.73 21.86 -28.32
CA ALA A 3 -42.66 20.61 -29.11
C ALA A 3 -41.38 19.81 -28.85
N LEU A 4 -40.23 20.47 -28.68
CA LEU A 4 -38.97 19.80 -28.35
C LEU A 4 -39.02 19.18 -26.96
N ILE A 5 -39.58 19.89 -25.97
CA ILE A 5 -39.75 19.38 -24.61
C ILE A 5 -40.68 18.16 -24.60
N ALA A 6 -41.79 18.21 -25.34
CA ALA A 6 -42.72 17.10 -25.45
C ALA A 6 -42.06 15.84 -26.05
N LEU A 7 -41.23 16.02 -27.08
CA LEU A 7 -40.45 14.93 -27.70
C LEU A 7 -39.40 14.36 -26.74
N THR A 8 -38.67 15.23 -26.01
CA THR A 8 -37.69 14.79 -25.01
C THR A 8 -38.34 14.00 -23.88
N VAL A 9 -39.49 14.46 -23.36
CA VAL A 9 -40.24 13.75 -22.31
C VAL A 9 -40.75 12.40 -22.82
N ALA A 10 -41.26 12.34 -24.06
CA ALA A 10 -41.69 11.09 -24.67
C ALA A 10 -40.52 10.09 -24.81
N ASN A 11 -39.35 10.56 -25.25
CA ASN A 11 -38.15 9.74 -25.38
C ASN A 11 -37.64 9.23 -24.04
N ILE A 12 -37.54 10.09 -23.02
CA ILE A 12 -37.13 9.67 -21.66
C ILE A 12 -38.11 8.63 -21.11
N ARG A 13 -39.42 8.84 -21.28
CA ARG A 13 -40.43 7.88 -20.83
C ARG A 13 -40.36 6.54 -21.57
N SER A 14 -40.01 6.57 -22.86
CA SER A 14 -39.79 5.38 -23.68
C SER A 14 -38.53 4.62 -23.22
N PHE A 15 -37.43 5.34 -23.01
CA PHE A 15 -36.18 4.80 -22.48
C PHE A 15 -36.35 4.16 -21.10
N ILE A 16 -37.08 4.80 -20.18
CA ILE A 16 -37.34 4.25 -18.84
C ILE A 16 -38.25 3.00 -18.87
N ARG A 17 -39.04 2.81 -19.94
CA ARG A 17 -39.84 1.58 -20.12
C ARG A 17 -39.02 0.43 -20.70
N ASP A 18 -37.92 0.73 -21.37
CA ASP A 18 -36.98 -0.27 -21.86
C ASP A 18 -36.05 -0.72 -20.71
N ARG A 19 -36.52 -1.75 -20.00
CA ARG A 19 -35.79 -2.34 -18.86
C ARG A 19 -34.44 -2.92 -19.28
N ALA A 20 -34.32 -3.40 -20.53
CA ALA A 20 -33.06 -3.96 -21.03
C ALA A 20 -32.04 -2.83 -21.28
N ALA A 21 -32.48 -1.72 -21.90
CA ALA A 21 -31.62 -0.57 -22.11
C ALA A 21 -31.13 0.02 -20.77
N ILE A 22 -32.02 0.18 -19.78
CA ILE A 22 -31.63 0.66 -18.45
C ILE A 22 -30.64 -0.29 -17.77
N PHE A 23 -30.92 -1.60 -17.83
CA PHE A 23 -30.03 -2.61 -17.26
C PHE A 23 -28.64 -2.50 -17.86
N TRP A 24 -28.51 -2.54 -19.19
CA TRP A 24 -27.20 -2.46 -19.84
C TRP A 24 -26.49 -1.12 -19.65
N THR A 25 -27.24 -0.01 -19.64
CA THR A 25 -26.69 1.34 -19.41
C THR A 25 -26.08 1.48 -18.01
N LEU A 26 -26.61 0.79 -17.00
CA LEU A 26 -26.08 0.82 -15.63
C LEU A 26 -25.10 -0.32 -15.34
N ALA A 27 -25.40 -1.53 -15.79
CA ALA A 27 -24.61 -2.73 -15.51
C ALA A 27 -23.21 -2.62 -16.12
N PHE A 28 -23.08 -2.07 -17.34
CA PHE A 28 -21.79 -2.00 -18.01
C PHE A 28 -20.81 -1.03 -17.32
N PRO A 29 -21.20 0.21 -16.95
CA PRO A 29 -20.35 1.07 -16.12
C PRO A 29 -20.01 0.45 -14.76
N ILE A 30 -20.98 -0.16 -14.08
CA ILE A 30 -20.73 -0.81 -12.78
C ILE A 30 -19.74 -1.97 -12.92
N LEU A 31 -19.88 -2.79 -13.98
CA LEU A 31 -18.97 -3.89 -14.27
C LEU A 31 -17.54 -3.37 -14.47
N PHE A 32 -17.35 -2.27 -15.19
CA PHE A 32 -16.03 -1.65 -15.32
C PHE A 32 -15.49 -1.09 -14.03
N VAL A 33 -16.31 -0.44 -13.21
CA VAL A 33 -15.89 0.04 -11.88
C VAL A 33 -15.42 -1.12 -11.01
N VAL A 34 -16.14 -2.24 -11.01
CA VAL A 34 -15.74 -3.44 -10.26
C VAL A 34 -14.50 -4.11 -10.85
N LEU A 35 -14.42 -4.23 -12.18
CA LEU A 35 -13.29 -4.85 -12.86
C LEU A 35 -12.02 -4.06 -12.65
N PHE A 36 -12.04 -2.76 -12.94
CA PHE A 36 -10.88 -1.90 -12.73
C PHE A 36 -10.60 -1.70 -11.24
N GLY A 37 -11.64 -1.60 -10.42
CA GLY A 37 -11.50 -1.63 -8.97
C GLY A 37 -10.73 -2.86 -8.52
N SER A 38 -11.09 -4.06 -8.99
CA SER A 38 -10.41 -5.31 -8.64
C SER A 38 -9.01 -5.45 -9.24
N ILE A 39 -8.78 -4.96 -10.46
CA ILE A 39 -7.45 -5.03 -11.11
C ILE A 39 -6.48 -4.05 -10.42
N PHE A 40 -6.96 -2.88 -10.03
CA PHE A 40 -6.12 -1.79 -9.49
C PHE A 40 -6.21 -1.63 -7.97
N SER A 41 -7.08 -2.36 -7.25
CA SER A 41 -7.18 -2.29 -5.79
C SER A 41 -5.96 -2.84 -5.06
N GLY A 42 -5.11 -3.60 -5.76
CA GLY A 42 -3.96 -4.30 -5.18
C GLY A 42 -2.60 -3.66 -5.46
N ASN A 43 -2.52 -2.37 -5.80
CA ASN A 43 -1.24 -1.72 -6.16
C ASN A 43 -0.29 -1.49 -4.96
N GLY A 44 -0.55 -2.07 -3.80
CA GLY A 44 0.40 -2.15 -2.68
C GLY A 44 -0.01 -3.27 -1.72
N PRO A 45 0.95 -3.96 -1.08
CA PRO A 45 0.62 -4.93 -0.04
C PRO A 45 0.04 -4.21 1.19
N ASP A 46 -0.92 -4.86 1.87
CA ASP A 46 -1.52 -4.34 3.11
C ASP A 46 -0.47 -4.19 4.23
N SER A 47 0.57 -5.04 4.20
CA SER A 47 1.77 -4.96 5.02
C SER A 47 2.97 -5.48 4.23
N PHE A 48 4.13 -4.85 4.39
CA PHE A 48 5.40 -5.33 3.82
C PHE A 48 6.09 -6.25 4.82
N GLN A 49 6.45 -7.46 4.39
CA GLN A 49 7.27 -8.38 5.16
C GLN A 49 8.73 -7.92 5.08
N VAL A 50 9.25 -7.39 6.18
CA VAL A 50 10.60 -6.81 6.22
C VAL A 50 11.47 -7.57 7.21
N GLY A 51 12.56 -8.12 6.71
CA GLY A 51 13.60 -8.71 7.55
C GLY A 51 14.37 -7.65 8.33
N TRP A 52 14.58 -7.87 9.62
CA TRP A 52 15.37 -7.01 10.49
C TRP A 52 16.64 -7.73 10.93
N VAL A 53 17.79 -7.15 10.60
CA VAL A 53 19.11 -7.68 10.97
C VAL A 53 19.83 -6.64 11.80
N ASP A 54 19.97 -6.89 13.10
CA ASP A 54 20.68 -6.01 14.01
C ASP A 54 22.14 -6.47 14.22
N ARG A 55 23.10 -5.68 13.76
CA ARG A 55 24.53 -5.89 14.02
C ARG A 55 25.13 -4.94 15.06
N ASP A 56 24.34 -3.98 15.53
CA ASP A 56 24.77 -2.95 16.48
C ASP A 56 24.47 -3.38 17.92
N GLY A 57 23.28 -3.96 18.16
CA GLY A 57 22.86 -4.45 19.48
C GLY A 57 22.70 -3.34 20.51
N THR A 58 22.63 -2.08 20.09
CA THR A 58 22.50 -0.93 21.00
C THR A 58 21.03 -0.55 21.24
N PRO A 59 20.73 0.19 22.32
CA PRO A 59 19.38 0.73 22.55
C PRO A 59 18.88 1.63 21.40
N ALA A 60 19.79 2.28 20.66
CA ALA A 60 19.44 3.11 19.52
C ALA A 60 18.86 2.26 18.36
N ALA A 61 19.45 1.10 18.08
CA ALA A 61 18.92 0.15 17.10
C ALA A 61 17.53 -0.37 17.52
N GLY A 62 17.33 -0.66 18.80
CA GLY A 62 16.02 -1.05 19.34
C GLY A 62 14.95 0.05 19.21
N GLY A 63 15.32 1.31 19.42
CA GLY A 63 14.43 2.46 19.21
C GLY A 63 14.04 2.64 17.74
N LEU A 64 14.98 2.43 16.83
CA LEU A 64 14.72 2.46 15.39
C LEU A 64 13.76 1.33 14.98
N ARG A 65 13.97 0.12 15.49
CA ARG A 65 13.06 -1.03 15.26
C ARG A 65 11.63 -0.71 15.69
N GLN A 66 11.45 -0.11 16.87
CA GLN A 66 10.13 0.28 17.35
C GLN A 66 9.49 1.37 16.49
N ALA A 67 10.28 2.33 16.00
CA ALA A 67 9.78 3.35 15.09
C ALA A 67 9.25 2.73 13.79
N PHE A 68 9.96 1.76 13.21
CA PHE A 68 9.50 1.03 12.02
C PHE A 68 8.27 0.16 12.29
N ALA A 69 8.23 -0.56 13.42
CA ALA A 69 7.07 -1.36 13.82
C ALA A 69 5.82 -0.49 14.05
N GLY A 70 5.99 0.75 14.52
CA GLY A 70 4.91 1.68 14.81
C GLY A 70 4.20 2.27 13.58
N VAL A 71 4.77 2.11 12.37
CA VAL A 71 4.16 2.62 11.13
C VAL A 71 2.93 1.81 10.72
N GLY A 72 2.80 0.56 11.19
CA GLY A 72 1.66 -0.32 10.88
C GLY A 72 1.62 -0.84 9.44
N LEU A 73 2.61 -0.45 8.62
CA LEU A 73 2.79 -0.88 7.22
C LEU A 73 3.87 -1.97 7.08
N PHE A 74 4.67 -2.20 8.12
CA PHE A 74 5.82 -3.11 8.10
C PHE A 74 5.65 -4.22 9.14
N GLU A 75 5.76 -5.47 8.70
CA GLU A 75 5.89 -6.65 9.56
C GLU A 75 7.38 -6.99 9.67
N LEU A 76 7.96 -6.73 10.84
CA LEU A 76 9.39 -6.93 11.08
C LEU A 76 9.67 -8.35 11.59
N THR A 77 10.52 -9.09 10.87
CA THR A 77 11.00 -10.42 11.27
C THR A 77 12.49 -10.37 11.56
N ASP A 78 12.88 -10.64 12.82
CA ASP A 78 14.29 -10.65 13.21
C ASP A 78 14.99 -11.92 12.66
N GLY A 79 16.22 -11.77 12.17
CA GLY A 79 16.99 -12.90 11.66
C GLY A 79 18.47 -12.61 11.42
N GLU A 80 19.21 -13.67 11.12
CA GLU A 80 20.62 -13.63 10.69
C GLU A 80 20.72 -13.11 9.25
N GLN A 81 21.77 -12.34 8.93
CA GLN A 81 21.88 -11.68 7.62
C GLN A 81 21.77 -12.65 6.44
N GLU A 82 22.54 -13.73 6.43
CA GLU A 82 22.50 -14.68 5.32
C GLU A 82 21.12 -15.33 5.15
N ALA A 83 20.45 -15.67 6.26
CA ALA A 83 19.14 -16.33 6.24
C ALA A 83 18.04 -15.37 5.75
N THR A 84 18.02 -14.16 6.29
CA THR A 84 17.03 -13.14 5.92
C THR A 84 17.22 -12.67 4.47
N LEU A 85 18.46 -12.57 4.00
CA LEU A 85 18.74 -12.28 2.58
C LEU A 85 18.34 -13.42 1.65
N GLN A 86 18.42 -14.68 2.10
CA GLN A 86 17.90 -15.82 1.33
C GLN A 86 16.37 -15.77 1.25
N GLN A 87 15.68 -15.56 2.37
CA GLN A 87 14.22 -15.42 2.41
C GLN A 87 13.72 -14.29 1.48
N MET A 88 14.43 -13.16 1.44
CA MET A 88 14.12 -12.08 0.49
C MET A 88 14.31 -12.49 -0.97
N ARG A 89 15.34 -13.29 -1.29
CA ARG A 89 15.56 -13.81 -2.65
C ARG A 89 14.53 -14.84 -3.07
N ASP A 90 14.05 -15.63 -2.11
CA ASP A 90 13.03 -16.66 -2.31
C ASP A 90 11.62 -16.06 -2.41
N GLY A 91 11.46 -14.78 -2.05
CA GLY A 91 10.20 -14.03 -2.15
C GLY A 91 9.34 -14.08 -0.88
N ASP A 92 9.87 -14.64 0.22
CA ASP A 92 9.21 -14.68 1.52
C ASP A 92 9.23 -13.32 2.25
N LEU A 93 10.22 -12.48 1.93
CA LEU A 93 10.36 -11.11 2.44
C LEU A 93 10.41 -10.12 1.27
N ASP A 94 9.73 -8.98 1.42
CA ASP A 94 9.73 -7.89 0.45
C ASP A 94 11.02 -7.06 0.51
N ALA A 95 11.64 -6.96 1.69
CA ALA A 95 12.86 -6.20 1.91
C ALA A 95 13.63 -6.68 3.14
N VAL A 96 14.90 -6.28 3.26
CA VAL A 96 15.73 -6.51 4.45
C VAL A 96 16.40 -5.21 4.88
N ILE A 97 16.22 -4.85 6.15
CA ILE A 97 16.90 -3.74 6.81
C ILE A 97 18.07 -4.31 7.61
N VAL A 98 19.28 -3.90 7.24
CA VAL A 98 20.50 -4.25 7.98
C VAL A 98 20.96 -3.04 8.77
N VAL A 99 20.92 -3.14 10.09
CA VAL A 99 21.50 -2.15 10.99
C VAL A 99 22.99 -2.46 11.12
N PRO A 100 23.89 -1.56 10.65
CA PRO A 100 25.32 -1.81 10.71
C PRO A 100 25.84 -1.65 12.15
N ALA A 101 26.90 -2.39 12.47
CA ALA A 101 27.62 -2.21 13.73
C ALA A 101 28.18 -0.78 13.84
N GLY A 102 28.04 -0.15 15.00
CA GLY A 102 28.48 1.22 15.27
C GLY A 102 27.44 2.29 14.93
N LEU A 103 26.21 1.91 14.56
CA LEU A 103 25.13 2.88 14.33
C LEU A 103 24.85 3.71 15.59
N GLY A 104 24.77 3.07 16.76
CA GLY A 104 24.51 3.77 18.03
C GLY A 104 25.59 4.79 18.36
N GLU A 105 26.86 4.47 18.10
CA GLU A 105 27.98 5.39 18.30
C GLU A 105 27.99 6.53 17.27
N ALA A 106 27.66 6.24 16.02
CA ALA A 106 27.51 7.24 14.96
C ALA A 106 26.36 8.22 15.28
N ILE A 107 25.23 7.72 15.80
CA ILE A 107 24.12 8.56 16.24
C ILE A 107 24.53 9.39 17.46
N ALA A 108 25.16 8.78 18.47
CA ALA A 108 25.59 9.50 19.67
C ALA A 108 26.60 10.60 19.37
N SER A 109 27.56 10.34 18.48
CA SER A 109 28.54 11.32 18.01
C SER A 109 27.93 12.40 17.11
N GLY A 110 26.97 12.04 16.25
CA GLY A 110 26.22 12.98 15.39
C GLY A 110 25.32 13.93 16.19
N VAL A 111 24.61 13.41 17.19
CA VAL A 111 23.81 14.18 18.15
C VAL A 111 24.69 15.09 19.01
N ALA A 112 25.92 14.66 19.35
CA ALA A 112 26.89 15.50 20.06
C ALA A 112 27.51 16.61 19.19
N SER A 113 27.50 16.45 17.85
CA SER A 113 28.00 17.45 16.89
C SER A 113 26.92 18.38 16.31
N GLY A 114 25.65 18.22 16.72
CA GLY A 114 24.59 19.15 16.37
C GLY A 114 24.78 20.47 17.11
N GLU A 115 25.35 21.47 16.44
CA GLU A 115 25.28 22.87 16.88
C GLU A 115 23.80 23.29 17.04
N PRO A 116 23.47 24.09 18.08
CA PRO A 116 22.11 24.55 18.38
C PRO A 116 21.50 25.47 17.32
#